data_AF-A0A957KZG3-F1
#
_entry.id   AF-A0A957KZG3-F1
#
_cell.length_a   1.000
_cell.length_b   1.000
_cell.length_c   1.000
_cell.angle_alpha   90.00
_cell.angle_beta   90.00
_cell.angle_gamma   90.00
#
_symmetry.space_group_name_H-M   'P 1'
#
loop_
_entity.id
_entity.type
_entity.pdbx_description
1 polymer ?
#
loop_
_entity_poly.entity_id
_entity_poly.type
_entity_poly.pdbx_seq_one_letter_code
_entity_poly.pdbx_strand_id
1 'polypeptide(L)'
;ELQALAPDAEFTFASGYPEDNSIQQHLIDDAVTLAQSADVALLYIALPSFKESEGYDRTDLDLTDQQIALIKAVSRVQPNTVVVLNNGAPVVMGDWIDGVA
;
A
#
# COMPACT_ATOMS: atom_id res chain seq x y z
N GLU A 1 16.37 3.03 5.77
CA GLU A 1 16.38 4.39 6.35
C GLU A 1 15.61 4.48 7.66
N LEU A 2 14.34 4.05 7.72
CA LEU A 2 13.53 4.09 8.95
C LEU A 2 14.21 3.43 10.16
N GLN A 3 14.77 2.22 10.01
CA GLN A 3 15.49 1.52 11.08
C GLN A 3 16.69 2.31 11.64
N ALA A 4 17.37 3.10 10.80
CA ALA A 4 18.50 3.91 11.25
C ALA A 4 18.05 5.17 12.01
N LEU A 5 16.86 5.69 11.69
CA LEU A 5 16.27 6.87 12.33
C LEU A 5 15.48 6.53 13.61
N ALA A 6 15.01 5.28 13.73
CA ALA A 6 14.25 4.78 14.86
C ALA A 6 14.82 3.42 15.34
N PRO A 7 15.99 3.43 16.03
CA PRO A 7 16.67 2.19 16.43
C PRO A 7 15.90 1.40 17.49
N ASP A 8 15.02 2.05 18.25
CA ASP A 8 14.21 1.43 19.29
C ASP A 8 12.83 0.94 18.77
N ALA A 9 12.51 1.19 17.50
CA ALA A 9 11.27 0.74 16.88
C ALA A 9 11.40 -0.70 16.36
N GLU A 10 10.36 -1.49 16.58
CA GLU A 10 10.24 -2.82 15.98
C GLU A 10 9.58 -2.71 14.59
N PHE A 11 10.12 -3.45 13.62
CA PHE A 11 9.62 -3.45 12.25
C PHE A 11 9.21 -4.87 11.86
N THR A 12 7.95 -5.02 11.49
CA THR A 12 7.42 -6.21 10.83
C THR A 12 7.10 -5.90 9.37
N PHE A 13 7.06 -6.93 8.53
CA PHE A 13 6.85 -6.77 7.09
C PHE A 13 5.89 -7.85 6.56
N ALA A 14 4.96 -7.43 5.72
CA ALA A 14 4.16 -8.27 4.86
C ALA A 14 4.13 -7.67 3.46
N SER A 15 4.11 -8.52 2.42
CA SER A 15 4.06 -8.07 1.02
C SER A 15 2.76 -7.33 0.69
N GLY A 16 1.63 -7.73 1.28
CA GLY A 16 0.32 -7.09 1.10
C GLY A 16 -0.36 -7.38 -0.24
N TYR A 17 0.35 -7.33 -1.36
CA TYR A 17 -0.13 -7.68 -2.70
C TYR A 17 1.01 -8.24 -3.57
N PRO A 18 0.73 -9.00 -4.65
CA PRO A 18 1.76 -9.54 -5.55
C PRO A 18 2.25 -8.51 -6.59
N GLU A 19 3.36 -8.80 -7.28
CA GLU A 19 3.90 -7.90 -8.32
C GLU A 19 3.03 -7.83 -9.60
N ASP A 20 2.20 -8.84 -9.83
CA ASP A 20 1.25 -8.88 -10.94
C ASP A 20 -0.08 -8.19 -10.59
N ASN A 21 -1.11 -8.34 -11.41
CA ASN A 21 -2.43 -7.72 -11.19
C ASN A 21 -3.43 -8.66 -10.50
N SER A 22 -2.97 -9.73 -9.86
CA SER A 22 -3.83 -10.70 -9.17
C SER A 22 -4.11 -10.32 -7.72
N ILE A 23 -5.35 -10.47 -7.28
CA ILE A 23 -5.67 -10.34 -5.85
C ILE A 23 -5.32 -11.65 -5.14
N GLN A 24 -4.34 -11.61 -4.24
CA GLN A 24 -3.97 -12.73 -3.38
C GLN A 24 -4.39 -12.44 -1.94
N GLN A 25 -5.59 -12.92 -1.57
CA GLN A 25 -6.22 -12.58 -0.29
C GLN A 25 -5.33 -12.88 0.93
N HIS A 26 -4.57 -13.98 0.92
CA HIS A 26 -3.69 -14.33 2.03
C HIS A 26 -2.62 -13.26 2.31
N LEU A 27 -2.10 -12.56 1.29
CA LEU A 27 -1.12 -11.47 1.49
C LEU A 27 -1.75 -10.26 2.17
N ILE A 28 -3.02 -9.98 1.87
CA ILE A 28 -3.80 -8.91 2.53
C ILE A 28 -4.08 -9.31 3.98
N ASP A 29 -4.46 -10.56 4.22
CA ASP A 29 -4.76 -11.08 5.55
C ASP A 29 -3.52 -11.06 6.46
N ASP A 30 -2.34 -11.39 5.92
CA ASP A 30 -1.06 -11.28 6.62
C ASP A 30 -0.75 -9.82 7.01
N ALA A 31 -0.94 -8.88 6.07
CA ALA A 31 -0.74 -7.46 6.34
C ALA A 31 -1.72 -6.91 7.38
N VAL A 32 -2.99 -7.32 7.32
CA VAL A 32 -4.03 -6.99 8.30
C VAL A 32 -3.65 -7.52 9.69
N THR A 33 -3.17 -8.76 9.77
CA THR A 33 -2.77 -9.39 11.04
C THR A 33 -1.63 -8.62 11.70
N LEU A 34 -0.59 -8.24 10.92
CA LEU A 34 0.51 -7.44 11.46
C LEU A 34 0.04 -6.04 11.87
N ALA A 35 -0.77 -5.38 11.04
CA ALA A 35 -1.25 -4.02 11.30
C ALA A 35 -2.11 -3.91 12.58
N GLN A 36 -2.87 -4.95 12.93
CA GLN A 36 -3.64 -5.02 14.18
C GLN A 36 -2.75 -4.96 15.44
N SER A 37 -1.52 -5.46 15.35
CA SER A 37 -0.58 -5.51 16.46
C SER A 37 0.40 -4.32 16.52
N ALA A 38 0.44 -3.48 15.47
CA ALA A 38 1.37 -2.38 15.35
C ALA A 38 0.80 -1.08 15.94
N ASP A 39 1.67 -0.13 16.29
CA ASP A 39 1.26 1.23 16.67
C ASP A 39 0.88 2.09 15.45
N VAL A 40 1.53 1.84 14.31
CA VAL A 40 1.37 2.55 13.03
C VAL A 40 1.54 1.56 11.88
N ALA A 41 0.72 1.66 10.83
CA ALA A 41 0.91 0.92 9.58
C ALA A 41 1.44 1.84 8.47
N LEU A 42 2.54 1.43 7.83
CA LEU A 42 3.10 2.13 6.66
C LEU A 42 2.84 1.29 5.42
N LEU A 43 2.02 1.81 4.49
CA LEU A 43 1.73 1.17 3.21
C LEU A 43 2.53 1.84 2.11
N TYR A 44 3.51 1.14 1.55
CA TYR A 44 4.28 1.59 0.40
C TYR A 44 3.60 1.13 -0.88
N ILE A 45 3.07 2.08 -1.65
CA ILE A 45 2.28 1.82 -2.85
C ILE A 45 2.97 2.46 -4.05
N ALA A 46 3.20 1.65 -5.09
CA ALA A 46 3.84 2.08 -6.33
C ALA A 46 3.15 1.45 -7.54
N LEU A 47 3.02 2.19 -8.63
CA LEU A 47 2.42 1.62 -9.84
C LEU A 47 3.36 0.56 -10.43
N PRO A 48 2.86 -0.63 -10.77
CA PRO A 48 3.67 -1.67 -11.39
C PRO A 48 4.05 -1.27 -12.82
N SER A 49 5.14 -1.84 -13.34
CA SER A 49 5.66 -1.48 -14.66
C SER A 49 4.59 -1.59 -15.75
N PHE A 50 3.79 -2.66 -15.75
CA PHE A 50 2.70 -2.85 -16.73
C PHE A 50 1.66 -1.72 -16.74
N LYS A 51 1.55 -0.94 -15.66
CA LYS A 51 0.67 0.22 -15.56
C LYS A 51 1.41 1.52 -15.85
N GLU A 52 2.67 1.66 -15.47
CA GLU A 52 3.49 2.86 -15.73
C GLU A 52 4.91 2.47 -16.14
N SER A 53 5.24 2.72 -17.41
CA SER A 53 6.60 2.52 -17.96
C SER A 53 6.77 3.37 -19.22
N GLU A 54 8.02 3.51 -19.67
CA GLU A 54 8.32 4.06 -20.99
C GLU A 54 7.72 3.20 -22.12
N GLY A 55 7.23 3.86 -23.16
CA GLY A 55 6.74 3.22 -24.39
C GLY A 55 5.23 3.10 -24.51
N TYR A 56 4.47 3.58 -23.52
CA TYR A 56 3.01 3.69 -23.59
C TYR A 56 2.47 4.73 -22.60
N ASP A 57 1.30 5.25 -22.92
CA ASP A 57 0.53 6.09 -22.02
C ASP A 57 -0.43 5.24 -21.17
N ARG A 58 -0.66 5.67 -19.93
CA ARG A 58 -1.67 5.06 -19.06
C ARG A 58 -3.07 5.34 -19.61
N THR A 59 -4.00 4.41 -19.41
CA THR A 59 -5.41 4.57 -19.78
C THR A 59 -6.25 5.31 -18.74
N ASP A 60 -5.74 5.38 -17.52
CA ASP A 60 -6.37 5.96 -16.34
C ASP A 60 -5.31 6.43 -15.34
N LEU A 61 -5.77 7.00 -14.23
CA LEU A 61 -4.94 7.49 -13.13
C LEU A 61 -5.09 6.62 -11.87
N ASP A 62 -5.71 5.45 -11.98
CA ASP A 62 -6.11 4.68 -10.81
C ASP A 62 -4.92 3.87 -10.26
N LEU A 63 -4.96 3.52 -8.97
CA LEU A 63 -4.15 2.42 -8.47
C LEU A 63 -4.69 1.08 -9.00
N THR A 64 -3.99 -0.02 -8.77
CA THR A 64 -4.55 -1.35 -9.09
C THR A 64 -5.56 -1.79 -8.03
N ASP A 65 -6.51 -2.65 -8.40
CA ASP A 65 -7.58 -3.10 -7.49
C ASP A 65 -7.02 -3.75 -6.22
N GLN A 66 -5.93 -4.52 -6.34
CA GLN A 66 -5.26 -5.16 -5.19
C GLN A 66 -4.62 -4.13 -4.24
N GLN A 67 -4.11 -3.00 -4.75
CA GLN A 67 -3.56 -1.92 -3.93
C GLN A 67 -4.68 -1.23 -3.15
N ILE A 68 -5.79 -0.93 -3.82
CA ILE A 68 -6.98 -0.36 -3.18
C ILE A 68 -7.54 -1.31 -2.12
N ALA A 69 -7.58 -2.61 -2.41
CA ALA A 69 -8.03 -3.63 -1.46
C ALA A 69 -7.15 -3.68 -0.21
N LEU A 70 -5.82 -3.68 -0.37
CA LEU A 70 -4.88 -3.64 0.75
C LEU A 70 -5.08 -2.38 1.60
N ILE A 71 -5.12 -1.19 0.98
CA ILE A 71 -5.28 0.09 1.70
C ILE A 71 -6.57 0.07 2.54
N LYS A 72 -7.69 -0.32 1.94
CA LYS A 72 -8.99 -0.39 2.62
C LYS A 72 -9.02 -1.42 3.74
N ALA A 73 -8.36 -2.56 3.58
CA ALA A 73 -8.33 -3.61 4.58
C ALA A 73 -7.49 -3.22 5.80
N VAL A 74 -6.28 -2.68 5.56
CA VAL A 74 -5.35 -2.28 6.63
C VAL A 74 -5.86 -1.05 7.38
N SER A 75 -6.29 -0.01 6.68
CA SER A 75 -6.82 1.22 7.31
C SER A 75 -8.03 0.97 8.22
N ARG A 76 -8.83 -0.06 7.91
CA ARG A 76 -9.98 -0.44 8.74
C ARG A 76 -9.57 -0.99 10.10
N VAL A 77 -8.42 -1.66 10.19
CA VAL A 77 -7.95 -2.30 11.43
C VAL A 77 -6.88 -1.49 12.16
N GLN A 78 -6.22 -0.56 11.47
CA GLN A 78 -5.18 0.31 12.01
C GLN A 78 -5.47 1.77 11.64
N PRO A 79 -6.06 2.58 12.54
CA PRO A 79 -6.41 3.97 12.24
C PRO A 79 -5.19 4.87 12.01
N ASN A 80 -4.01 4.50 12.55
CA ASN A 80 -2.75 5.20 12.26
C ASN A 80 -2.10 4.60 11.00
N THR A 81 -2.82 4.60 9.88
CA THR A 81 -2.30 4.11 8.59
C THR A 81 -1.80 5.28 7.75
N VAL A 82 -0.54 5.20 7.31
CA VAL A 82 0.09 6.16 6.40
C VAL A 82 0.35 5.47 5.06
N VAL A 83 -0.12 6.09 3.97
CA VAL A 83 0.14 5.62 2.60
C VAL A 83 1.26 6.44 1.98
N VAL A 84 2.35 5.77 1.61
CA VAL A 84 3.48 6.35 0.90
C VAL A 84 3.37 6.02 -0.58
N LEU A 85 3.13 7.04 -1.40
CA LEU A 85 3.00 6.91 -2.85
C LEU A 85 4.37 7.11 -3.53
N ASN A 86 4.76 6.14 -4.36
CA ASN A 86 5.97 6.20 -5.20
C ASN A 86 5.59 5.91 -6.66
N ASN A 87 5.26 6.97 -7.39
CA ASN A 87 4.81 6.92 -8.78
C ASN A 87 5.30 8.17 -9.54
N GLY A 88 5.51 8.04 -10.85
CA GLY A 88 6.04 9.11 -11.70
C GLY A 88 4.99 10.17 -12.07
N ALA A 89 3.70 9.85 -12.01
CA ALA A 89 2.60 10.75 -12.33
C ALA A 89 1.42 10.64 -11.34
N PRO A 90 0.52 11.64 -11.24
CA PRO A 90 -0.58 11.65 -10.28
C PRO A 90 -1.47 10.40 -10.30
N VAL A 91 -2.09 10.09 -9.17
CA VAL A 91 -3.05 8.99 -9.00
C VAL A 91 -4.37 9.46 -8.37
N VAL A 92 -5.46 8.75 -8.65
CA VAL A 92 -6.78 9.00 -8.05
C VAL A 92 -6.84 8.40 -6.65
N MET A 93 -7.35 9.19 -5.70
CA MET A 93 -7.36 8.83 -4.28
C MET A 93 -8.74 8.76 -3.63
N GLY A 94 -9.80 9.14 -4.35
CA GLY A 94 -11.15 9.30 -3.79
C GLY A 94 -11.72 8.04 -3.15
N ASP A 95 -11.23 6.87 -3.56
CA ASP A 95 -11.70 5.58 -3.05
C ASP A 95 -11.15 5.22 -1.67
N TRP A 96 -10.08 5.87 -1.19
CA TRP A 96 -9.34 5.39 -0.02
C TRP A 96 -8.76 6.48 0.90
N ILE A 97 -8.62 7.71 0.42
CA ILE A 97 -7.93 8.77 1.17
C ILE A 97 -8.60 9.12 2.50
N ASP A 98 -9.93 9.04 2.58
CA ASP A 98 -10.68 9.34 3.81
C ASP A 98 -10.48 8.28 4.92
N GLY A 99 -9.89 7.13 4.58
CA GLY A 99 -9.62 6.05 5.53
C GLY A 99 -8.24 6.10 6.17
N VAL A 100 -7.35 7.00 5.74
CA VAL A 100 -5.95 7.03 6.16
C VAL A 100 -5.60 8.37 6.84
N ALA A 101 -4.52 8.37 7.63
CA ALA A 101 -4.10 9.49 8.48
C ALA A 101 -3.40 10.62 7.71
#